data_AF-A0A670HS65-F1
#
_entry.id   AF-A0A670HS65-F1
#
_cell.length_a   1.000
_cell.length_b   1.000
_cell.length_c   1.000
_cell.angle_alpha   90.00
_cell.angle_beta   90.00
_cell.angle_gamma   90.00
#
_symmetry.space_group_name_H-M   'P 1'
#
loop_
_entity.id
_entity.type
_entity.pdbx_description
1 polymer ?
#
loop_
_entity_poly.entity_id
_entity_poly.type
_entity_poly.pdbx_seq_one_letter_code
_entity_poly.pdbx_strand_id
1 'polypeptide(L)'
;MQTGPVHIYLNVRWGLTHKMTNACHRKCVPPHYKEAELSKGESVCLDRCVSKYLDIHERMGKKLTELSMQDEELMKRMQQGAGPA
;
A
#
# COMPACT_ATOMS: atom_id res chain seq x y z
N MET A 1 -11.86 7.81 23.15
CA MET A 1 -11.64 9.27 23.01
C MET A 1 -10.61 9.64 21.93
N GLN A 2 -10.52 8.92 20.81
CA GLN A 2 -9.71 9.32 19.64
C GLN A 2 -10.44 8.91 18.33
N THR A 3 -11.68 9.36 18.14
CA THR A 3 -12.48 9.06 16.92
C THR A 3 -12.38 10.17 15.87
N GLY A 4 -11.23 10.84 15.78
CA GLY A 4 -11.01 11.99 14.89
C GLY A 4 -10.23 11.67 13.61
N PRO A 5 -10.11 12.63 12.68
CA PRO A 5 -9.34 12.48 11.43
C PRO A 5 -7.87 12.10 11.67
N VAL A 6 -7.29 12.52 12.80
CA VAL A 6 -5.93 12.13 13.22
C VAL A 6 -5.82 10.62 13.45
N HIS A 7 -6.84 10.00 14.05
CA HIS A 7 -6.86 8.55 14.25
C HIS A 7 -6.94 7.81 12.92
N ILE A 8 -7.76 8.30 11.98
CA ILE A 8 -7.85 7.70 10.63
C ILE A 8 -6.49 7.80 9.93
N TYR A 9 -5.84 8.98 9.94
CA TYR A 9 -4.53 9.17 9.34
C TYR A 9 -3.46 8.26 9.95
N LEU A 10 -3.41 8.16 11.28
CA LEU A 10 -2.48 7.27 11.97
C LEU A 10 -2.72 5.80 11.63
N ASN A 11 -3.98 5.35 11.54
CA ASN A 11 -4.29 3.97 11.15
C ASN A 11 -3.86 3.65 9.73
N VAL A 12 -4.12 4.54 8.78
CA VAL A 12 -3.69 4.37 7.38
C VAL A 12 -2.17 4.34 7.30
N ARG A 13 -1.49 5.27 7.97
CA ARG A 13 -0.03 5.32 8.03
C ARG A 13 0.57 4.07 8.68
N TRP A 14 0.00 3.63 9.79
CA TRP A 14 0.42 2.41 10.50
C TRP A 14 0.25 1.16 9.64
N GLY A 15 -0.90 1.03 8.96
CA GLY A 15 -1.17 -0.09 8.07
C GLY A 15 -0.18 -0.17 6.91
N LEU A 16 0.20 0.98 6.34
CA LEU A 16 1.24 1.09 5.33
C LEU A 16 2.59 0.60 5.87
N THR A 17 3.03 1.12 7.02
CA THR A 17 4.33 0.77 7.60
C THR A 17 4.41 -0.71 7.96
N HIS A 18 3.34 -1.29 8.52
CA HIS A 18 3.33 -2.71 8.90
C HIS A 18 3.42 -3.63 7.68
N LYS A 19 2.67 -3.34 6.61
CA LYS A 19 2.73 -4.12 5.36
C LYS A 19 4.09 -3.99 4.67
N MET A 20 4.64 -2.77 4.62
CA MET A 20 5.96 -2.50 4.05
C MET A 20 7.07 -3.25 4.80
N THR A 21 7.09 -3.16 6.15
CA THR A 21 8.10 -3.84 6.97
C THR A 21 8.07 -5.34 6.76
N ASN A 22 6.89 -5.97 6.76
CA ASN A 22 6.77 -7.41 6.53
C ASN A 22 7.22 -7.80 5.10
N ALA A 23 6.88 -6.99 4.09
CA ALA A 23 7.30 -7.24 2.71
C ALA A 23 8.82 -7.13 2.54
N CYS A 24 9.45 -6.09 3.10
CA CYS A 24 10.88 -5.88 2.99
C CYS A 24 11.69 -6.87 3.83
N HIS A 25 11.21 -7.21 5.03
CA HIS A 25 11.82 -8.26 5.84
C HIS A 25 11.86 -9.59 5.07
N ARG A 26 10.73 -10.03 4.50
CA ARG A 26 10.68 -11.27 3.70
C ARG A 26 11.56 -11.26 2.45
N LYS A 27 11.83 -10.08 1.86
CA LYS A 27 12.63 -9.94 0.65
C LYS A 27 14.13 -9.85 0.93
N CYS A 28 14.51 -9.20 2.01
CA CYS A 28 15.89 -8.81 2.26
C CYS A 28 16.56 -9.54 3.42
N VAL A 29 15.77 -10.14 4.33
CA VAL A 29 16.29 -10.88 5.49
C VAL A 29 15.98 -12.37 5.30
N PRO A 30 16.99 -13.21 5.05
CA PRO A 30 16.80 -14.64 4.88
C PRO A 30 16.36 -15.30 6.21
N PRO A 31 15.61 -16.41 6.16
CA PRO A 31 15.14 -17.10 7.36
C PRO A 31 16.27 -17.72 8.18
N HIS A 32 17.45 -17.94 7.57
CA HIS A 32 18.63 -18.44 8.26
C HIS A 32 19.57 -17.29 8.59
N TYR A 33 19.52 -16.83 9.83
CA TYR A 33 20.43 -15.83 10.36
C TYR A 33 21.81 -16.43 10.56
N LYS A 34 22.83 -15.89 9.88
CA LYS A 34 24.24 -16.27 10.11
C LYS A 34 24.86 -15.48 11.26
N GLU A 35 24.42 -14.24 11.43
CA GLU A 35 24.96 -13.25 12.36
C GLU A 35 23.78 -12.46 12.95
N ALA A 36 23.95 -11.89 14.15
CA ALA A 36 22.90 -11.13 14.83
C ALA A 36 22.70 -9.71 14.26
N GLU A 37 23.71 -9.20 13.54
CA GLU A 37 23.69 -7.90 12.90
C GLU A 37 23.33 -8.01 11.42
N LEU A 38 22.69 -6.96 10.89
CA LEU A 38 22.41 -6.85 9.47
C LEU A 38 23.71 -6.75 8.69
N SER A 39 23.89 -7.65 7.72
CA SER A 39 24.99 -7.56 6.77
C SER A 39 24.82 -6.30 5.91
N LYS A 40 25.93 -5.74 5.42
CA LYS A 40 25.92 -4.61 4.48
C LYS A 40 24.99 -4.84 3.28
N GLY A 41 24.89 -6.09 2.81
CA GLY A 41 23.98 -6.48 1.72
C GLY A 41 22.50 -6.38 2.10
N GLU A 42 22.15 -6.75 3.33
CA GLU A 42 20.78 -6.71 3.85
C GLU A 42 20.35 -5.26 4.07
N SER A 43 21.21 -4.43 4.66
CA SER A 43 20.96 -3.00 4.84
C SER A 43 20.69 -2.29 3.51
N VAL A 44 21.56 -2.50 2.50
CA VAL A 44 21.36 -1.91 1.17
C VAL A 44 20.11 -2.46 0.47
N CYS A 45 19.77 -3.73 0.69
CA CYS A 45 18.53 -4.30 0.18
C CYS A 45 17.30 -3.63 0.81
N LEU A 46 17.30 -3.43 2.13
CA LEU A 46 16.20 -2.79 2.86
C LEU A 46 15.95 -1.36 2.34
N ASP A 47 16.99 -0.55 2.17
CA ASP A 47 16.86 0.82 1.63
C ASP A 47 16.21 0.82 0.23
N ARG A 48 16.71 -0.06 -0.66
CA ARG A 48 16.15 -0.23 -2.01
C ARG A 48 14.72 -0.77 -1.98
N CYS A 49 14.40 -1.65 -1.03
CA CYS A 49 13.07 -2.21 -0.89
C CYS A 49 12.06 -1.16 -0.47
N VAL A 50 12.39 -0.34 0.54
CA VAL A 50 11.52 0.73 1.02
C VAL A 50 11.25 1.75 -0.09
N SER A 51 12.28 2.18 -0.81
CA SER A 51 12.12 3.09 -1.95
C SER A 51 11.17 2.51 -3.02
N LYS A 52 11.40 1.27 -3.46
CA LYS A 52 10.53 0.62 -4.45
C LYS A 52 9.11 0.41 -3.93
N TYR A 53 8.94 0.07 -2.66
CA TYR A 53 7.63 -0.18 -2.08
C TYR A 53 6.78 1.09 -2.09
N LEU A 54 7.35 2.24 -1.72
CA LEU A 54 6.66 3.53 -1.74
C LEU A 54 6.28 3.94 -3.16
N ASP A 55 7.19 3.79 -4.13
CA ASP A 55 6.92 4.08 -5.54
C ASP A 55 5.75 3.24 -6.08
N ILE A 56 5.75 1.93 -5.78
CA ILE A 56 4.66 1.03 -6.19
C ILE A 56 3.37 1.40 -5.47
N HIS A 57 3.42 1.69 -4.17
CA HIS A 57 2.26 2.06 -3.38
C HIS A 57 1.58 3.33 -3.95
N GLU A 58 2.35 4.34 -4.35
CA GLU A 58 1.81 5.55 -4.98
C GLU A 58 1.14 5.23 -6.33
N ARG A 59 1.80 4.45 -7.19
CA ARG A 59 1.24 4.07 -8.51
C ARG A 59 -0.05 3.26 -8.37
N MET A 60 -0.08 2.32 -7.43
CA MET A 60 -1.27 1.52 -7.12
C MET A 60 -2.39 2.40 -6.58
N GLY A 61 -2.08 3.38 -5.72
CA GLY A 61 -3.04 4.37 -5.23
C GLY A 61 -3.70 5.15 -6.36
N LYS A 62 -2.90 5.70 -7.29
CA LYS A 62 -3.42 6.41 -8.47
C LYS A 62 -4.31 5.51 -9.32
N LYS A 63 -3.87 4.28 -9.58
CA LYS A 63 -4.63 3.34 -10.42
C LYS A 63 -5.95 2.95 -9.79
N LEU A 64 -5.98 2.75 -8.47
CA LEU A 64 -7.19 2.44 -7.74
C LEU A 64 -8.21 3.59 -7.84
N THR A 65 -7.77 4.84 -7.67
CA THR A 65 -8.63 6.01 -7.84
C THR A 65 -9.18 6.13 -9.26
N GLU A 66 -8.35 5.93 -10.29
CA GLU A 66 -8.80 5.91 -11.69
C GLU A 66 -9.92 4.89 -11.92
N LEU A 67 -9.74 3.66 -11.40
CA LEU A 67 -10.73 2.59 -11.54
C LEU A 67 -12.02 2.92 -10.77
N SER A 68 -11.93 3.47 -9.56
CA SER A 68 -13.13 3.87 -8.81
C SER A 68 -13.95 4.93 -9.56
N MET A 69 -13.30 5.90 -10.20
CA MET A 69 -14.00 6.90 -11.01
C MET A 69 -14.66 6.28 -12.26
N GLN A 70 -14.00 5.32 -12.90
CA GLN A 70 -14.56 4.59 -14.05
C GLN A 70 -15.79 3.77 -13.64
N ASP A 71 -15.72 3.09 -12.50
CA ASP A 71 -16.84 2.30 -11.95
C ASP A 71 -18.04 3.21 -11.62
N GLU A 72 -17.83 4.37 -11.00
CA GLU A 72 -18.91 5.33 -10.73
C GLU A 72 -19.57 5.83 -12.02
N GLU A 73 -18.80 6.11 -13.06
CA GLU A 73 -19.34 6.55 -14.36
C GLU A 73 -20.11 5.43 -15.05
N LEU A 74 -19.61 4.19 -15.01
CA LEU A 74 -20.31 3.02 -15.52
C LEU A 74 -21.63 2.80 -14.77
N MET A 75 -21.62 2.85 -13.44
CA MET A 75 -22.83 2.70 -12.61
C MET A 75 -23.86 3.79 -12.92
N LYS A 76 -23.43 5.04 -13.12
CA LYS A 76 -24.31 6.14 -13.50
C LYS A 76 -24.93 5.92 -14.89
N ARG A 77 -24.14 5.42 -15.86
CA ARG A 77 -24.65 5.07 -17.20
C ARG A 77 -25.63 3.89 -17.15
N MET A 78 -25.39 2.89 -16.32
CA MET A 78 -26.31 1.78 -16.10
C MET A 78 -27.64 2.24 -15.48
N GLN A 79 -27.59 3.19 -14.53
CA GLN A 79 -28.79 3.73 -13.87
C GLN A 79 -29.60 4.65 -14.79
N GLN A 80 -28.97 5.28 -15.79
CA GLN A 80 -29.64 6.07 -16.83
C GLN A 80 -30.21 5.21 -17.97
N GLY A 81 -29.71 3.99 -18.17
CA GLY A 81 -30.25 3.01 -19.12
C GLY A 81 -31.42 2.17 -18.58
N ALA A 82 -31.76 2.31 -17.30
CA ALA A 82 -32.86 1.62 -16.63
C ALA A 82 -33.87 2.64 -16.07
N GLY A 83 -34.54 3.39 -16.95
CA GLY A 83 -35.73 4.19 -16.66
C GLY A 83 -36.95 3.62 -17.41
N PRO A 84 -38.16 3.68 -16.84
CA PRO A 84 -39.23 2.71 -17.06
C PRO A 84 -39.88 2.86 -18.45
N ALA A 85 -40.29 1.72 -19.00
CA ALA A 85 -41.31 1.69 -20.06
C ALA A 85 -42.65 2.23 -19.55
#